data_AF-A0A956ZDP5-F1
#
_entry.id   AF-A0A956ZDP5-F1
#
_cell.length_a   1.000
_cell.length_b   1.000
_cell.length_c   1.000
_cell.angle_alpha   90.00
_cell.angle_beta   90.00
_cell.angle_gamma   90.00
#
_symmetry.space_group_name_H-M   'P 1'
#
loop_
_entity.id
_entity.type
_entity.pdbx_description
1 polymer ?
#
loop_
_entity_poly.entity_id
_entity_poly.type
_entity_poly.pdbx_seq_one_letter_code
_entity_poly.pdbx_strand_id
1 'polypeptide(L)'
;KHVPYERTNYEFFLMMESDRAGELLSSMAQTGLLEAIFSDLKATRQVTANQFHHLGLFEHSLECVRQTELYIRTCPDWAKESAAQTIAHGVSRLSATKTACLLHDIGKPGTWEVTEEGRHTFLGHDKLGATMTTELAKEHRWSKQLGRFVAGLVKWHLRPGHLFHQGPPTEKAINKFYRKIGDDVPELMMLAFGDLGATRGADFTEAMRENLAENFRRLLDGYPAFRERENRMPRLLSGVEVMELLALQPGPAIGEILEALEEAQSLQEVTDVAEAEAFVREFWRRKNQ
;
A
#
# COMPACT_ATOMS: atom_id res chain seq x y z
N LYS A 1 18.00 8.76 30.46
CA LYS A 1 18.60 9.55 29.35
C LYS A 1 17.78 9.28 28.10
N HIS A 2 17.34 10.32 27.39
CA HIS A 2 16.61 10.16 26.12
C HIS A 2 17.61 9.70 25.04
N VAL A 3 17.32 8.59 24.34
CA VAL A 3 18.16 8.08 23.25
C VAL A 3 17.79 8.83 21.97
N PRO A 4 18.76 9.30 21.16
CA PRO A 4 18.45 10.00 19.91
C PRO A 4 17.62 9.14 18.95
N TYR A 5 16.65 9.75 18.25
CA TYR A 5 15.80 9.05 17.28
C TYR A 5 16.61 8.36 16.19
N GLU A 6 17.73 8.93 15.76
CA GLU A 6 18.59 8.34 14.74
C GLU A 6 19.12 6.97 15.15
N ARG A 7 19.52 6.83 16.42
CA ARG A 7 19.98 5.54 16.96
C ARG A 7 18.82 4.56 17.13
N THR A 8 17.71 5.03 17.67
CA THR A 8 16.50 4.19 17.83
C THR A 8 16.01 3.66 16.48
N ASN A 9 15.95 4.52 15.46
CA ASN A 9 15.56 4.16 14.10
C ASN A 9 16.54 3.17 13.48
N TYR A 10 17.86 3.41 13.61
CA TYR A 10 18.87 2.52 13.06
C TYR A 10 18.71 1.09 13.59
N GLU A 11 18.64 0.93 14.92
CA GLU A 11 18.47 -0.38 15.55
C GLU A 11 17.11 -1.00 15.21
N PHE A 12 16.05 -0.19 15.16
CA PHE A 12 14.71 -0.65 14.80
C PHE A 12 14.68 -1.21 13.37
N PHE A 13 15.15 -0.46 12.37
CA PHE A 13 15.14 -0.93 10.99
C PHE A 13 16.13 -2.08 10.76
N LEU A 14 17.26 -2.13 11.47
CA LEU A 14 18.16 -3.28 11.43
C LEU A 14 17.48 -4.55 11.98
N MET A 15 16.74 -4.43 13.08
CA MET A 15 15.94 -5.52 13.62
C MET A 15 14.84 -5.95 12.64
N MET A 16 14.16 -5.01 11.98
CA MET A 16 13.13 -5.30 11.00
C MET A 16 13.69 -6.05 9.77
N GLU A 17 14.97 -5.91 9.46
CA GLU A 17 15.64 -6.66 8.39
C GLU A 17 15.73 -8.16 8.70
N SER A 18 15.84 -8.52 9.98
CA SER A 18 15.99 -9.91 10.41
C SER A 18 14.79 -10.78 10.02
N ASP A 19 14.99 -12.08 9.89
CA ASP A 19 13.92 -13.06 9.64
C ASP A 19 13.14 -13.45 10.90
N ARG A 20 13.32 -12.69 11.99
CA ARG A 20 12.70 -12.88 13.30
C ARG A 20 12.07 -11.60 13.84
N ALA A 21 11.78 -10.62 12.99
CA ALA A 21 11.25 -9.33 13.43
C ALA A 21 9.89 -9.50 14.14
N GLY A 22 9.03 -10.41 13.69
CA GLY A 22 7.75 -10.67 14.39
C GLY A 22 7.95 -11.16 15.83
N GLU A 23 8.92 -12.04 16.07
CA GLU A 23 9.24 -12.55 17.42
C GLU A 23 9.87 -11.47 18.31
N LEU A 24 10.76 -10.66 17.72
CA LEU A 24 11.44 -9.58 18.42
C LEU A 24 10.46 -8.47 18.81
N LEU A 25 9.56 -8.07 17.90
CA LEU A 25 8.48 -7.13 18.19
C LEU A 25 7.56 -7.66 19.29
N SER A 26 7.22 -8.95 19.27
CA SER A 26 6.43 -9.57 20.36
C SER A 26 7.14 -9.47 21.70
N SER A 27 8.47 -9.68 21.73
CA SER A 27 9.28 -9.54 22.93
C SER A 27 9.35 -8.08 23.40
N MET A 28 9.46 -7.13 22.48
CA MET A 28 9.41 -5.70 22.78
C MET A 28 8.05 -5.28 23.35
N ALA A 29 6.96 -5.84 22.83
CA ALA A 29 5.62 -5.58 23.34
C ALA A 29 5.42 -6.12 24.76
N GLN A 30 5.92 -7.32 25.08
CA GLN A 30 5.85 -7.90 26.43
C GLN A 30 6.57 -7.05 27.48
N THR A 31 7.62 -6.32 27.08
CA THR A 31 8.38 -5.43 27.96
C THR A 31 7.87 -3.97 27.96
N GLY A 32 6.88 -3.66 27.11
CA GLY A 32 6.39 -2.30 26.87
C GLY A 32 7.36 -1.40 26.09
N LEU A 33 8.46 -1.96 25.58
CA LEU A 33 9.45 -1.21 24.80
C LEU A 33 8.87 -0.78 23.45
N LEU A 34 8.05 -1.62 22.81
CA LEU A 34 7.47 -1.30 21.51
C LEU A 34 6.59 -0.03 21.59
N GLU A 35 5.69 0.02 22.57
CA GLU A 35 4.82 1.18 22.83
C GLU A 35 5.55 2.38 23.45
N ALA A 36 6.77 2.18 23.97
CA ALA A 36 7.64 3.28 24.39
C ALA A 36 8.34 3.94 23.19
N ILE A 37 8.57 3.18 22.11
CA ILE A 37 9.10 3.71 20.85
C ILE A 37 7.95 4.32 20.02
N PHE A 38 6.87 3.57 19.80
CA PHE A 38 5.72 4.00 19.00
C PHE A 38 4.48 4.12 19.89
N SER A 39 4.28 5.29 20.49
CA SER A 39 3.17 5.51 21.44
C SER A 39 1.79 5.31 20.83
N ASP A 40 1.62 5.59 19.54
CA ASP A 40 0.35 5.46 18.81
C ASP A 40 -0.19 4.01 18.80
N LEU A 41 0.70 3.02 18.90
CA LEU A 41 0.30 1.61 18.97
C LEU A 41 -0.51 1.29 20.23
N LYS A 42 -0.41 2.08 21.30
CA LYS A 42 -1.18 1.85 22.54
C LYS A 42 -2.69 1.85 22.30
N ALA A 43 -3.17 2.72 21.39
CA ALA A 43 -4.59 2.81 21.08
C ALA A 43 -5.14 1.54 20.42
N THR A 44 -4.30 0.83 19.66
CA THR A 44 -4.72 -0.40 18.96
C THR A 44 -5.11 -1.53 19.90
N ARG A 45 -4.61 -1.54 21.15
CA ARG A 45 -4.99 -2.52 22.18
C ARG A 45 -6.47 -2.44 22.59
N GLN A 46 -7.14 -1.32 22.29
CA GLN A 46 -8.56 -1.14 22.59
C GLN A 46 -9.48 -1.92 21.64
N VAL A 47 -8.99 -2.26 20.43
CA VAL A 47 -9.75 -2.99 19.42
C VAL A 47 -9.54 -4.48 19.63
N THR A 48 -10.58 -5.16 20.12
CA THR A 48 -10.55 -6.59 20.41
C THR A 48 -10.79 -7.45 19.16
N ALA A 49 -10.59 -8.76 19.32
CA ALA A 49 -10.93 -9.76 18.30
C ALA A 49 -12.38 -9.64 17.83
N ASN A 50 -12.62 -10.08 16.59
CA ASN A 50 -13.94 -10.09 15.95
C ASN A 50 -14.11 -11.35 15.08
N GLN A 51 -15.24 -11.44 14.39
CA GLN A 51 -15.64 -12.61 13.59
C GLN A 51 -14.64 -12.97 12.47
N PHE A 52 -13.91 -11.98 11.94
CA PHE A 52 -12.91 -12.16 10.89
C PHE A 52 -11.48 -12.20 11.44
N HIS A 53 -11.23 -11.63 12.62
CA HIS A 53 -9.91 -11.55 13.26
C HIS A 53 -9.93 -12.21 14.63
N HIS A 54 -9.33 -13.40 14.73
CA HIS A 54 -9.19 -14.13 15.99
C HIS A 54 -8.30 -13.44 17.04
N LEU A 55 -7.49 -12.45 16.63
CA LEU A 55 -6.59 -11.67 17.49
C LEU A 55 -7.16 -10.27 17.72
N GLY A 56 -6.79 -9.66 18.85
CA GLY A 56 -6.92 -8.21 19.03
C GLY A 56 -6.07 -7.47 18.00
N LEU A 57 -6.38 -6.20 17.75
CA LEU A 57 -5.74 -5.47 16.65
C LEU A 57 -4.23 -5.35 16.82
N PHE A 58 -3.76 -5.07 18.04
CA PHE A 58 -2.33 -4.98 18.31
C PHE A 58 -1.61 -6.30 17.97
N GLU A 59 -2.15 -7.43 18.45
CA GLU A 59 -1.60 -8.76 18.18
C GLU A 59 -1.71 -9.15 16.70
N HIS A 60 -2.78 -8.72 16.01
CA HIS A 60 -2.95 -8.89 14.56
C HIS A 60 -1.84 -8.17 13.78
N SER A 61 -1.50 -6.93 14.15
CA SER A 61 -0.40 -6.20 13.51
C SER A 61 0.96 -6.89 13.70
N LEU A 62 1.22 -7.48 14.87
CA LEU A 62 2.43 -8.28 15.11
C LEU A 62 2.44 -9.56 14.27
N GLU A 63 1.32 -10.25 14.21
CA GLU A 63 1.16 -11.47 13.41
C GLU A 63 1.29 -11.18 11.91
N CYS A 64 0.80 -10.03 11.43
CA CYS A 64 0.97 -9.59 10.05
C CYS A 64 2.45 -9.48 9.67
N VAL A 65 3.31 -8.93 10.55
CA VAL A 65 4.76 -8.89 10.31
C VAL A 65 5.33 -10.30 10.16
N ARG A 66 4.98 -11.20 11.08
CA ARG A 66 5.45 -12.60 11.07
C ARG A 66 4.99 -13.35 9.81
N GLN A 67 3.77 -13.11 9.36
CA GLN A 67 3.22 -13.73 8.16
C GLN A 67 3.85 -13.17 6.88
N THR A 68 4.15 -11.87 6.84
CA THR A 68 4.95 -11.28 5.76
C THR A 68 6.33 -11.93 5.66
N GLU A 69 7.01 -12.20 6.78
CA GLU A 69 8.31 -12.91 6.81
C GLU A 69 8.23 -14.31 6.19
N LEU A 70 7.17 -15.05 6.47
CA LEU A 70 6.94 -16.35 5.86
C LEU A 70 6.67 -16.24 4.36
N TYR A 71 5.86 -15.26 3.96
CA TYR A 71 5.51 -15.05 2.56
C TYR A 71 6.72 -14.67 1.69
N ILE A 72 7.64 -13.84 2.20
CA ILE A 72 8.84 -13.42 1.45
C ILE A 72 9.69 -14.63 1.03
N ARG A 73 9.68 -15.72 1.80
CA ARG A 73 10.43 -16.94 1.46
C ARG A 73 9.87 -17.63 0.21
N THR A 74 8.61 -17.39 -0.13
CA THR A 74 7.89 -18.06 -1.23
C THR A 74 7.47 -17.13 -2.35
N CYS A 75 7.65 -15.81 -2.20
CA CYS A 75 7.30 -14.85 -3.24
C CYS A 75 8.26 -14.96 -4.46
N PRO A 76 7.86 -14.43 -5.63
CA PRO A 76 8.70 -14.43 -6.82
C PRO A 76 10.03 -13.70 -6.61
N ASP A 77 11.11 -14.16 -7.26
CA ASP A 77 12.45 -13.60 -7.04
C ASP A 77 12.55 -12.12 -7.41
N TRP A 78 11.88 -11.68 -8.47
CA TRP A 78 11.82 -10.25 -8.84
C TRP A 78 11.18 -9.37 -7.74
N ALA A 79 10.23 -9.92 -6.97
CA ALA A 79 9.63 -9.22 -5.84
C ALA A 79 10.58 -9.18 -4.64
N LYS A 80 11.37 -10.25 -4.41
CA LYS A 80 12.45 -10.25 -3.40
C LYS A 80 13.53 -9.23 -3.74
N GLU A 81 13.92 -9.16 -5.02
CA GLU A 81 14.88 -8.18 -5.52
C GLU A 81 14.39 -6.75 -5.28
N SER A 82 13.11 -6.47 -5.53
CA SER A 82 12.49 -5.19 -5.16
C SER A 82 12.61 -4.93 -3.66
N ALA A 83 12.21 -5.88 -2.81
CA ALA A 83 12.25 -5.71 -1.36
C ALA A 83 13.68 -5.52 -0.80
N ALA A 84 14.71 -6.06 -1.46
CA ALA A 84 16.10 -5.91 -1.08
C ALA A 84 16.69 -4.52 -1.38
N GLN A 85 16.04 -3.70 -2.22
CA GLN A 85 16.54 -2.38 -2.57
C GLN A 85 16.52 -1.44 -1.35
N THR A 86 17.49 -0.52 -1.29
CA THR A 86 17.53 0.52 -0.26
C THR A 86 16.59 1.67 -0.61
N ILE A 87 15.76 2.09 0.35
CA ILE A 87 14.96 3.31 0.25
C ILE A 87 15.84 4.52 0.55
N ALA A 88 16.37 4.59 1.78
CA ALA A 88 17.16 5.73 2.25
C ALA A 88 18.00 5.33 3.47
N HIS A 89 19.21 5.88 3.58
CA HIS A 89 20.08 5.71 4.75
C HIS A 89 20.30 4.24 5.18
N GLY A 90 20.36 3.32 4.22
CA GLY A 90 20.56 1.89 4.49
C GLY A 90 19.31 1.12 4.92
N VAL A 91 18.14 1.77 4.99
CA VAL A 91 16.86 1.08 5.23
C VAL A 91 16.39 0.43 3.94
N SER A 92 16.22 -0.90 3.95
CA SER A 92 15.67 -1.65 2.81
C SER A 92 14.17 -1.41 2.65
N ARG A 93 13.65 -1.72 1.46
CA ARG A 93 12.21 -1.77 1.21
C ARG A 93 11.56 -2.83 2.08
N LEU A 94 12.20 -3.98 2.29
CA LEU A 94 11.72 -5.04 3.17
C LEU A 94 11.45 -4.57 4.61
N SER A 95 12.45 -3.95 5.23
CA SER A 95 12.34 -3.42 6.60
C SER A 95 11.22 -2.38 6.72
N ALA A 96 11.10 -1.52 5.71
CA ALA A 96 10.02 -0.54 5.64
C ALA A 96 8.64 -1.18 5.41
N THR A 97 8.55 -2.24 4.60
CA THR A 97 7.31 -3.01 4.36
C THR A 97 6.82 -3.67 5.63
N LYS A 98 7.70 -4.34 6.39
CA LYS A 98 7.34 -4.91 7.69
C LYS A 98 6.90 -3.82 8.68
N THR A 99 7.51 -2.63 8.61
CA THR A 99 7.07 -1.48 9.40
C THR A 99 5.67 -1.03 8.98
N ALA A 100 5.36 -1.05 7.67
CA ALA A 100 3.99 -0.81 7.20
C ALA A 100 3.01 -1.90 7.67
N CYS A 101 3.42 -3.18 7.71
CA CYS A 101 2.59 -4.26 8.27
C CYS A 101 2.25 -4.01 9.75
N LEU A 102 3.21 -3.50 10.54
CA LEU A 102 2.96 -3.13 11.94
C LEU A 102 1.95 -1.97 12.07
N LEU A 103 1.91 -1.06 11.09
CA LEU A 103 1.13 0.18 11.15
C LEU A 103 -0.13 0.18 10.26
N HIS A 104 -0.38 -0.86 9.47
CA HIS A 104 -1.38 -0.85 8.39
C HIS A 104 -2.79 -0.46 8.86
N ASP A 105 -3.14 -0.90 10.06
CA ASP A 105 -4.43 -0.67 10.69
C ASP A 105 -4.40 0.34 11.85
N ILE A 106 -3.32 1.12 11.99
CA ILE A 106 -3.15 2.04 13.14
C ILE A 106 -4.29 3.08 13.24
N GLY A 107 -4.99 3.35 12.13
CA GLY A 107 -6.14 4.24 12.09
C GLY A 107 -7.43 3.66 12.66
N LYS A 108 -7.56 2.33 12.83
CA LYS A 108 -8.81 1.68 13.25
C LYS A 108 -9.38 2.27 14.55
N PRO A 109 -8.61 2.48 15.64
CA PRO A 109 -9.14 3.05 16.88
C PRO A 109 -9.77 4.44 16.67
N GLY A 110 -9.20 5.27 15.80
CA GLY A 110 -9.68 6.64 15.55
C GLY A 110 -10.89 6.70 14.61
N THR A 111 -11.22 5.60 13.93
CA THR A 111 -12.40 5.48 13.06
C THR A 111 -13.39 4.43 13.55
N TRP A 112 -13.25 3.99 14.80
CA TRP A 112 -14.07 2.92 15.34
C TRP A 112 -15.47 3.43 15.68
N GLU A 113 -16.47 2.88 14.99
CA GLU A 113 -17.87 3.14 15.24
C GLU A 113 -18.65 1.84 15.45
N VAL A 114 -19.74 1.90 16.22
CA VAL A 114 -20.68 0.78 16.40
C VAL A 114 -22.02 1.19 15.81
N THR A 115 -22.53 0.43 14.83
CA THR A 115 -23.83 0.72 14.19
C THR A 115 -24.99 0.42 15.14
N GLU A 116 -26.19 0.88 14.78
CA GLU A 116 -27.42 0.60 15.55
C GLU A 116 -27.68 -0.90 15.70
N GLU A 117 -27.24 -1.73 14.74
CA GLU A 117 -27.32 -3.19 14.80
C GLU A 117 -26.16 -3.85 15.58
N GLY A 118 -25.32 -3.06 16.25
CA GLY A 118 -24.19 -3.54 17.04
C GLY A 118 -22.97 -3.97 16.22
N ARG A 119 -22.89 -3.61 14.93
CA ARG A 119 -21.73 -3.95 14.09
C ARG A 119 -20.60 -2.95 14.28
N HIS A 120 -19.39 -3.45 14.46
CA HIS A 120 -18.19 -2.62 14.54
C HIS A 120 -17.72 -2.26 13.13
N THR A 121 -17.45 -0.97 12.87
CA THR A 121 -16.94 -0.48 11.59
C THR A 121 -15.71 0.39 11.78
N PHE A 122 -14.90 0.48 10.73
CA PHE A 122 -13.63 1.21 10.70
C PHE A 122 -13.49 1.99 9.38
N LEU A 123 -14.54 2.70 8.98
CA LEU A 123 -14.58 3.34 7.67
C LEU A 123 -13.51 4.45 7.58
N GLY A 124 -12.64 4.36 6.57
CA GLY A 124 -11.58 5.35 6.35
C GLY A 124 -10.32 5.17 7.20
N HIS A 125 -10.17 4.04 7.92
CA HIS A 125 -8.98 3.77 8.73
C HIS A 125 -7.69 3.72 7.91
N ASP A 126 -7.76 3.37 6.62
CA ASP A 126 -6.65 3.42 5.67
C ASP A 126 -6.11 4.85 5.49
N LYS A 127 -7.01 5.82 5.32
CA LYS A 127 -6.67 7.24 5.16
C LYS A 127 -6.18 7.87 6.46
N LEU A 128 -6.87 7.59 7.57
CA LEU A 128 -6.44 8.07 8.89
C LEU A 128 -5.09 7.46 9.25
N GLY A 129 -4.93 6.14 9.06
CA GLY A 129 -3.69 5.42 9.33
C GLY A 129 -2.50 5.96 8.54
N ALA A 130 -2.69 6.29 7.26
CA ALA A 130 -1.66 6.93 6.44
C ALA A 130 -1.28 8.33 6.96
N THR A 131 -2.25 9.09 7.46
CA THR A 131 -2.02 10.40 8.08
C THR A 131 -1.22 10.25 9.37
N MET A 132 -1.64 9.33 10.25
CA MET A 132 -0.93 9.02 11.49
C MET A 132 0.50 8.55 11.23
N THR A 133 0.71 7.69 10.24
CA THR A 133 2.04 7.21 9.85
C THR A 133 2.91 8.35 9.30
N THR A 134 2.33 9.31 8.59
CA THR A 134 3.05 10.49 8.11
C THR A 134 3.52 11.37 9.26
N GLU A 135 2.68 11.58 10.27
CA GLU A 135 3.06 12.37 11.45
C GLU A 135 4.08 11.62 12.33
N LEU A 136 3.89 10.31 12.55
CA LEU A 136 4.85 9.45 13.23
C LEU A 136 6.22 9.50 12.54
N ALA A 137 6.27 9.40 11.21
CA ALA A 137 7.51 9.50 10.45
C ALA A 137 8.22 10.85 10.65
N LYS A 138 7.47 11.96 10.78
CA LYS A 138 8.04 13.29 11.07
C LYS A 138 8.57 13.37 12.50
N GLU A 139 7.80 12.90 13.47
CA GLU A 139 8.21 12.86 14.89
C GLU A 139 9.49 12.04 15.08
N HIS A 140 9.53 10.86 14.45
CA HIS A 140 10.67 9.97 14.47
C HIS A 140 11.81 10.40 13.53
N ARG A 141 11.71 11.53 12.82
CA ARG A 141 12.75 12.04 11.90
C ARG A 141 13.15 11.06 10.80
N TRP A 142 12.21 10.27 10.29
CA TRP A 142 12.44 9.44 9.11
C TRP A 142 12.72 10.32 7.89
N SER A 143 13.45 9.78 6.92
CA SER A 143 13.61 10.47 5.64
C SER A 143 12.25 10.63 4.96
N LYS A 144 12.10 11.69 4.15
CA LYS A 144 10.85 11.94 3.41
C LYS A 144 10.46 10.74 2.54
N GLN A 145 11.44 10.07 1.93
CA GLN A 145 11.21 8.92 1.05
C GLN A 145 10.71 7.70 1.84
N LEU A 146 11.28 7.44 3.03
CA LEU A 146 10.86 6.36 3.91
C LEU A 146 9.45 6.60 4.46
N GLY A 147 9.18 7.80 4.97
CA GLY A 147 7.84 8.18 5.43
C GLY A 147 6.79 8.07 4.31
N ARG A 148 7.08 8.56 3.10
CA ARG A 148 6.21 8.42 1.91
C ARG A 148 5.91 6.95 1.62
N PHE A 149 6.94 6.11 1.63
CA PHE A 149 6.82 4.69 1.30
C PHE A 149 5.93 3.96 2.31
N VAL A 150 6.24 4.05 3.62
CA VAL A 150 5.47 3.37 4.67
C VAL A 150 4.02 3.88 4.71
N ALA A 151 3.81 5.20 4.70
CA ALA A 151 2.47 5.77 4.69
C ALA A 151 1.70 5.42 3.41
N GLY A 152 2.39 5.27 2.27
CA GLY A 152 1.80 4.82 1.02
C GLY A 152 1.26 3.40 1.10
N LEU A 153 2.04 2.47 1.65
CA LEU A 153 1.60 1.09 1.86
C LEU A 153 0.40 1.03 2.82
N VAL A 154 0.46 1.75 3.95
CA VAL A 154 -0.65 1.87 4.91
C VAL A 154 -1.91 2.43 4.22
N LYS A 155 -1.78 3.44 3.38
CA LYS A 155 -2.92 4.04 2.65
C LYS A 155 -3.62 3.05 1.72
N TRP A 156 -2.85 2.16 1.08
CA TRP A 156 -3.37 1.32 0.01
C TRP A 156 -3.59 -0.13 0.42
N HIS A 157 -3.36 -0.50 1.68
CA HIS A 157 -3.35 -1.89 2.13
C HIS A 157 -4.65 -2.66 1.85
N LEU A 158 -5.81 -2.00 1.90
CA LEU A 158 -7.11 -2.64 1.58
C LEU A 158 -7.31 -2.86 0.08
N ARG A 159 -6.55 -2.17 -0.77
CA ARG A 159 -6.85 -2.06 -2.20
C ARG A 159 -6.77 -3.40 -2.93
N PRO A 160 -5.77 -4.27 -2.70
CA PRO A 160 -5.75 -5.61 -3.29
C PRO A 160 -7.03 -6.39 -3.01
N GLY A 161 -7.53 -6.38 -1.76
CA GLY A 161 -8.79 -7.06 -1.41
C GLY A 161 -10.02 -6.41 -2.05
N HIS A 162 -10.11 -5.08 -2.01
CA HIS A 162 -11.23 -4.33 -2.58
C HIS A 162 -11.41 -4.53 -4.10
N LEU A 163 -10.33 -4.81 -4.84
CA LEU A 163 -10.42 -5.07 -6.28
C LEU A 163 -11.30 -6.26 -6.63
N PHE A 164 -11.38 -7.26 -5.76
CA PHE A 164 -12.10 -8.52 -6.01
C PHE A 164 -13.43 -8.61 -5.26
N HIS A 165 -13.80 -7.58 -4.47
CA HIS A 165 -14.99 -7.62 -3.61
C HIS A 165 -16.30 -7.75 -4.40
N GLN A 166 -16.36 -7.24 -5.63
CA GLN A 166 -17.53 -7.30 -6.51
C GLN A 166 -17.40 -8.36 -7.62
N GLY A 167 -16.47 -9.30 -7.48
CA GLY A 167 -16.12 -10.29 -8.51
C GLY A 167 -14.82 -9.96 -9.23
N PRO A 168 -14.51 -10.68 -10.34
CA PRO A 168 -13.27 -10.47 -11.09
C PRO A 168 -13.16 -9.04 -11.63
N PRO A 169 -12.06 -8.31 -11.33
CA PRO A 169 -11.87 -6.95 -11.83
C PRO A 169 -11.62 -6.94 -13.34
N THR A 170 -12.02 -5.85 -14.00
CA THR A 170 -11.68 -5.61 -15.41
C THR A 170 -10.19 -5.30 -15.56
N GLU A 171 -9.64 -5.51 -16.75
CA GLU A 171 -8.25 -5.13 -17.06
C GLU A 171 -8.00 -3.64 -16.80
N LYS A 172 -8.98 -2.78 -17.10
CA LYS A 172 -8.93 -1.35 -16.79
C LYS A 172 -8.76 -1.08 -15.29
N ALA A 173 -9.50 -1.79 -14.45
CA ALA A 173 -9.38 -1.64 -12.99
C ALA A 173 -8.01 -2.12 -12.47
N ILE A 174 -7.47 -3.20 -13.03
CA ILE A 174 -6.14 -3.74 -12.71
C ILE A 174 -5.04 -2.75 -13.14
N ASN A 175 -5.09 -2.25 -14.38
CA ASN A 175 -4.12 -1.28 -14.89
C ASN A 175 -4.14 0.03 -14.07
N LYS A 176 -5.33 0.50 -13.68
CA LYS A 176 -5.48 1.66 -12.80
C LYS A 176 -4.89 1.41 -11.41
N PHE A 177 -5.05 0.20 -10.87
CA PHE A 177 -4.38 -0.19 -9.62
C PHE A 177 -2.86 -0.13 -9.77
N TYR A 178 -2.28 -0.76 -10.79
CA TYR A 178 -0.82 -0.77 -10.96
C TYR A 178 -0.25 0.63 -11.14
N ARG A 179 -0.85 1.51 -11.95
CA ARG A 179 -0.39 2.91 -12.06
C ARG A 179 -0.48 3.66 -10.75
N LYS A 180 -1.56 3.45 -10.00
CA LYS A 180 -1.80 4.19 -8.76
C LYS A 180 -0.76 3.86 -7.69
N ILE A 181 -0.32 2.61 -7.64
CA ILE A 181 0.67 2.15 -6.66
C ILE A 181 2.10 2.27 -7.20
N GLY A 182 2.29 2.13 -8.52
CA GLY A 182 3.58 2.28 -9.19
C GLY A 182 4.60 1.24 -8.75
N ASP A 183 5.84 1.67 -8.53
CA ASP A 183 6.95 0.82 -8.11
C ASP A 183 6.70 0.10 -6.77
N ASP A 184 5.74 0.54 -5.96
CA ASP A 184 5.46 0.03 -4.62
C ASP A 184 4.47 -1.17 -4.61
N VAL A 185 4.03 -1.65 -5.79
CA VAL A 185 3.15 -2.84 -5.92
C VAL A 185 3.72 -4.11 -5.24
N PRO A 186 5.00 -4.48 -5.43
CA PRO A 186 5.52 -5.74 -4.89
C PRO A 186 5.37 -5.77 -3.35
N GLU A 187 5.71 -4.68 -2.69
CA GLU A 187 5.67 -4.55 -1.24
C GLU A 187 4.24 -4.38 -0.71
N LEU A 188 3.36 -3.72 -1.46
CA LEU A 188 1.93 -3.70 -1.14
C LEU A 188 1.34 -5.12 -1.15
N MET A 189 1.73 -5.94 -2.12
CA MET A 189 1.30 -7.33 -2.18
C MET A 189 1.89 -8.16 -1.04
N MET A 190 3.15 -7.94 -0.64
CA MET A 190 3.74 -8.59 0.53
C MET A 190 2.98 -8.27 1.82
N LEU A 191 2.55 -7.01 1.99
CA LEU A 191 1.69 -6.60 3.09
C LEU A 191 0.35 -7.34 3.01
N ALA A 192 -0.30 -7.33 1.85
CA ALA A 192 -1.60 -7.97 1.65
C ALA A 192 -1.57 -9.49 1.95
N PHE A 193 -0.52 -10.19 1.53
CA PHE A 193 -0.32 -11.61 1.88
C PHE A 193 -0.04 -11.82 3.37
N GLY A 194 0.71 -10.92 4.01
CA GLY A 194 0.93 -10.95 5.46
C GLY A 194 -0.37 -10.78 6.26
N ASP A 195 -1.17 -9.78 5.89
CA ASP A 195 -2.46 -9.49 6.51
C ASP A 195 -3.46 -10.64 6.32
N LEU A 196 -3.50 -11.21 5.11
CA LEU A 196 -4.27 -12.42 4.82
C LEU A 196 -3.83 -13.60 5.72
N GLY A 197 -2.53 -13.80 5.91
CA GLY A 197 -2.00 -14.85 6.78
C GLY A 197 -2.36 -14.68 8.26
N ALA A 198 -2.49 -13.43 8.71
CA ALA A 198 -2.85 -13.06 10.08
C ALA A 198 -4.36 -13.13 10.35
N THR A 199 -5.18 -12.97 9.31
CA THR A 199 -6.65 -13.02 9.39
C THR A 199 -7.14 -14.47 9.49
N ARG A 200 -7.56 -14.92 10.69
CA ARG A 200 -8.03 -16.32 10.95
C ARG A 200 -9.32 -16.42 11.78
N GLY A 201 -10.26 -15.50 11.60
CA GLY A 201 -11.56 -15.56 12.28
C GLY A 201 -12.47 -16.68 11.79
N ALA A 202 -13.48 -17.03 12.60
CA ALA A 202 -14.41 -18.13 12.34
C ALA A 202 -15.20 -17.95 11.04
N ASP A 203 -15.49 -16.71 10.65
CA ASP A 203 -16.25 -16.39 9.45
C ASP A 203 -15.37 -16.29 8.19
N PHE A 204 -14.04 -16.40 8.36
CA PHE A 204 -13.10 -16.40 7.24
C PHE A 204 -12.71 -17.83 6.87
N THR A 205 -13.59 -18.47 6.09
CA THR A 205 -13.44 -19.87 5.66
C THR A 205 -12.18 -20.11 4.84
N GLU A 206 -11.69 -21.35 4.82
CA GLU A 206 -10.50 -21.71 4.03
C GLU A 206 -10.71 -21.47 2.53
N ALA A 207 -11.90 -21.74 2.00
CA ALA A 207 -12.23 -21.45 0.61
C ALA A 207 -12.14 -19.95 0.28
N MET A 208 -12.56 -19.06 1.20
CA MET A 208 -12.40 -17.62 1.03
C MET A 208 -10.93 -17.20 1.04
N ARG A 209 -10.13 -17.80 1.94
CA ARG A 209 -8.68 -17.57 2.02
C ARG A 209 -7.98 -18.00 0.73
N GLU A 210 -8.23 -19.22 0.27
CA GLU A 210 -7.63 -19.77 -0.95
C GLU A 210 -7.97 -18.92 -2.17
N ASN A 211 -9.25 -18.53 -2.32
CA ASN A 211 -9.69 -17.67 -3.42
C ASN A 211 -9.02 -16.29 -3.37
N LEU A 212 -8.92 -15.67 -2.19
CA LEU A 212 -8.26 -14.37 -2.06
C LEU A 212 -6.74 -14.46 -2.30
N ALA A 213 -6.09 -15.53 -1.82
CA ALA A 213 -4.68 -15.78 -2.08
C ALA A 213 -4.39 -15.98 -3.57
N GLU A 214 -5.26 -16.68 -4.29
CA GLU A 214 -5.17 -16.84 -5.75
C GLU A 214 -5.35 -15.52 -6.50
N ASN A 215 -6.32 -14.70 -6.08
CA ASN A 215 -6.51 -13.36 -6.64
C ASN A 215 -5.29 -12.46 -6.41
N PHE A 216 -4.69 -12.50 -5.21
CA PHE A 216 -3.46 -11.78 -4.91
C PHE A 216 -2.28 -12.29 -5.74
N ARG A 217 -2.16 -13.61 -5.95
CA ARG A 217 -1.13 -14.19 -6.80
C ARG A 217 -1.24 -13.69 -8.23
N ARG A 218 -2.44 -13.73 -8.82
CA ARG A 218 -2.70 -13.19 -10.17
C ARG A 218 -2.34 -11.71 -10.29
N LEU A 219 -2.67 -10.92 -9.26
CA LEU A 219 -2.35 -9.49 -9.23
C LEU A 219 -0.84 -9.24 -9.09
N LEU A 220 -0.10 -10.08 -8.36
CA LEU A 220 1.34 -9.95 -8.27
C LEU A 220 2.01 -10.39 -9.58
N ASP A 221 1.63 -11.54 -10.13
CA ASP A 221 2.24 -12.13 -11.32
C ASP A 221 1.96 -11.32 -12.59
N GLY A 222 0.84 -10.59 -12.64
CA GLY A 222 0.51 -9.70 -13.77
C GLY A 222 1.29 -8.40 -13.81
N TYR A 223 1.91 -7.99 -12.70
CA TYR A 223 2.58 -6.69 -12.59
C TYR A 223 3.83 -6.53 -13.49
N PRO A 224 4.75 -7.52 -13.60
CA PRO A 224 5.89 -7.41 -14.51
C PRO A 224 5.47 -7.20 -15.97
N ALA A 225 4.46 -7.95 -16.43
CA ALA A 225 3.94 -7.80 -17.79
C ALA A 225 3.30 -6.42 -18.02
N PHE A 226 2.57 -5.90 -17.03
CA PHE A 226 2.08 -4.53 -17.04
C PHE A 226 3.23 -3.52 -17.20
N ARG A 227 4.29 -3.65 -16.38
CA ARG A 227 5.44 -2.73 -16.41
C ARG A 227 6.22 -2.81 -17.71
N GLU A 228 6.41 -4.00 -18.25
CA GLU A 228 7.05 -4.17 -19.55
C GLU A 228 6.25 -3.51 -20.67
N ARG A 229 4.91 -3.69 -20.68
CA ARG A 229 4.04 -3.02 -21.63
C ARG A 229 4.11 -1.50 -21.46
N GLU A 230 4.01 -1.01 -20.23
CA GLU A 230 4.03 0.42 -19.92
C GLU A 230 5.33 1.09 -20.35
N ASN A 231 6.47 0.47 -20.06
CA ASN A 231 7.79 0.98 -20.45
C ASN A 231 8.02 0.99 -21.98
N ARG A 232 7.28 0.19 -22.75
CA ARG A 232 7.40 0.11 -24.21
C ARG A 232 6.48 1.09 -24.94
N MET A 233 5.48 1.66 -24.27
CA MET A 233 4.55 2.60 -24.92
C MET A 233 5.25 3.94 -25.17
N PRO A 234 5.34 4.41 -26.43
CA PRO A 234 5.83 5.74 -26.69
C PRO A 234 4.81 6.74 -26.16
N ARG A 235 5.27 7.84 -25.57
CA ARG A 235 4.37 8.96 -25.28
C ARG A 235 3.82 9.51 -26.59
N LEU A 236 2.50 9.51 -26.73
CA LEU A 236 1.83 10.04 -27.93
C LEU A 236 1.81 11.57 -27.94
N LEU A 237 1.70 12.21 -26.77
CA LEU A 237 1.79 13.65 -26.59
C LEU A 237 2.56 13.97 -25.30
N SER A 238 3.37 15.02 -25.35
CA SER A 238 4.03 15.64 -24.21
C SER A 238 3.13 16.69 -23.56
N GLY A 239 3.48 17.10 -22.34
CA GLY A 239 2.77 18.20 -21.67
C GLY A 239 2.85 19.52 -22.43
N VAL A 240 3.94 19.75 -23.18
CA VAL A 240 4.09 20.94 -24.03
C VAL A 240 3.09 20.90 -25.18
N GLU A 241 3.01 19.76 -25.88
CA GLU A 241 2.05 19.58 -26.98
C GLU A 241 0.60 19.71 -26.48
N VAL A 242 0.28 19.18 -25.30
CA VAL A 242 -1.06 19.36 -24.68
C VAL A 242 -1.34 20.83 -24.37
N MET A 243 -0.37 21.57 -23.84
CA MET A 243 -0.52 23.02 -23.57
C MET A 243 -0.79 23.79 -24.85
N GLU A 244 -0.04 23.52 -25.92
CA GLU A 244 -0.21 24.15 -27.22
C GLU A 244 -1.57 23.80 -27.85
N LEU A 245 -1.96 22.53 -27.79
CA LEU A 245 -3.20 22.01 -28.40
C LEU A 245 -4.47 22.62 -27.79
N LEU A 246 -4.46 22.87 -26.48
CA LEU A 246 -5.60 23.34 -25.69
C LEU A 246 -5.47 24.81 -25.24
N ALA A 247 -4.38 25.49 -25.61
CA ALA A 247 -4.04 26.84 -25.15
C ALA A 247 -4.06 26.97 -23.61
N LEU A 248 -3.51 25.98 -22.90
CA LEU A 248 -3.45 25.94 -21.43
C LEU A 248 -2.12 26.45 -20.89
N GLN A 249 -2.18 27.09 -19.72
CA GLN A 249 -0.99 27.41 -18.95
C GLN A 249 -0.53 26.20 -18.12
N PRO A 250 0.76 26.13 -17.74
CA PRO A 250 1.27 25.10 -16.85
C PRO A 250 0.44 24.96 -15.57
N GLY A 251 -0.03 23.74 -15.26
CA GLY A 251 -0.82 23.50 -14.06
C GLY A 251 -1.28 22.04 -13.91
N PRO A 252 -1.94 21.71 -12.78
CA PRO A 252 -2.37 20.35 -12.45
C PRO A 252 -3.27 19.70 -13.51
N ALA A 253 -4.06 20.52 -14.21
CA ALA A 253 -4.95 20.07 -15.27
C ALA A 253 -4.22 19.32 -16.40
N ILE A 254 -2.97 19.72 -16.73
CA ILE A 254 -2.18 19.04 -17.76
C ILE A 254 -1.82 17.63 -17.32
N GLY A 255 -1.42 17.48 -16.05
CA GLY A 255 -1.08 16.17 -15.48
C GLY A 255 -2.27 15.21 -15.53
N GLU A 256 -3.47 15.71 -15.20
CA GLU A 256 -4.70 14.90 -15.28
C GLU A 256 -5.04 14.49 -16.73
N ILE A 257 -4.84 15.38 -17.70
CA ILE A 257 -5.05 15.07 -19.12
C ILE A 257 -4.05 14.00 -19.59
N LEU A 258 -2.77 14.16 -19.25
CA LEU A 258 -1.73 13.20 -19.62
C LEU A 258 -1.98 11.83 -18.98
N GLU A 259 -2.38 11.79 -17.71
CA GLU A 259 -2.73 10.54 -17.02
C GLU A 259 -3.92 9.84 -17.69
N ALA A 260 -4.95 10.60 -18.09
CA ALA A 260 -6.10 10.06 -18.82
C ALA A 260 -5.72 9.56 -20.22
N LEU A 261 -4.81 10.26 -20.92
CA LEU A 261 -4.33 9.86 -22.24
C LEU A 261 -3.47 8.59 -22.16
N GLU A 262 -2.55 8.50 -21.18
CA GLU A 262 -1.75 7.30 -20.92
C GLU A 262 -2.64 6.09 -20.56
N GLU A 263 -3.74 6.32 -19.83
CA GLU A 263 -4.75 5.30 -19.54
C GLU A 263 -5.43 4.81 -20.82
N ALA A 264 -5.93 5.72 -21.66
CA ALA A 264 -6.57 5.38 -22.93
C ALA A 264 -5.61 4.64 -23.88
N GLN A 265 -4.34 5.07 -23.94
CA GLN A 265 -3.32 4.42 -24.74
C GLN A 265 -3.07 2.97 -24.30
N SER A 266 -2.99 2.77 -22.99
CA SER A 266 -2.76 1.44 -22.43
C SER A 266 -3.91 0.46 -22.63
N LEU A 267 -5.13 0.98 -22.80
CA LEU A 267 -6.32 0.20 -23.12
C LEU A 267 -6.49 -0.01 -24.63
N GLN A 268 -5.54 0.48 -25.44
CA GLN A 268 -5.63 0.52 -26.90
C GLN A 268 -6.87 1.28 -27.40
N GLU A 269 -7.41 2.19 -26.58
CA GLU A 269 -8.48 3.12 -26.98
C GLU A 269 -7.92 4.28 -27.81
N VAL A 270 -6.62 4.56 -27.65
CA VAL A 270 -5.86 5.58 -28.39
C VAL A 270 -4.52 4.96 -28.81
N THR A 271 -4.21 4.96 -30.09
CA THR A 271 -3.06 4.22 -30.64
C THR A 271 -2.10 5.10 -31.41
N ASP A 272 -2.52 6.29 -31.82
CA ASP A 272 -1.69 7.25 -32.54
C ASP A 272 -1.88 8.71 -32.07
N VAL A 273 -1.07 9.60 -32.64
CA VAL A 273 -1.05 11.03 -32.26
C VAL A 273 -2.38 11.72 -32.61
N ALA A 274 -3.02 11.37 -33.72
CA ALA A 274 -4.26 12.01 -34.14
C ALA A 274 -5.43 11.63 -33.20
N GLU A 275 -5.51 10.36 -32.81
CA GLU A 275 -6.43 9.87 -31.80
C GLU A 275 -6.14 10.52 -30.44
N ALA A 276 -4.87 10.71 -30.08
CA ALA A 276 -4.46 11.38 -28.84
C ALA A 276 -4.92 12.84 -28.81
N GLU A 277 -4.73 13.59 -29.90
CA GLU A 277 -5.21 14.97 -29.98
C GLU A 277 -6.74 15.06 -29.85
N ALA A 278 -7.46 14.17 -30.53
CA ALA A 278 -8.93 14.12 -30.46
C ALA A 278 -9.41 13.77 -29.04
N PHE A 279 -8.78 12.78 -28.40
CA PHE A 279 -9.05 12.39 -27.03
C PHE A 279 -8.84 13.55 -26.05
N VAL A 280 -7.70 14.23 -26.13
CA VAL A 280 -7.34 15.35 -25.25
C VAL A 280 -8.35 16.50 -25.37
N ARG A 281 -8.78 16.83 -26.59
CA ARG A 281 -9.81 17.86 -26.84
C ARG A 281 -11.15 17.49 -26.22
N GLU A 282 -11.60 16.25 -26.41
CA GLU A 282 -12.89 15.80 -25.88
C GLU A 282 -12.87 15.68 -24.35
N PHE A 283 -11.78 15.16 -23.77
CA PHE A 283 -11.60 15.06 -22.33
C PHE A 283 -11.66 16.45 -21.68
N TRP A 284 -10.95 17.43 -22.24
CA TRP A 284 -10.97 18.81 -21.75
C TRP A 284 -12.35 19.45 -21.87
N ARG A 285 -13.06 19.22 -22.99
CA ARG A 285 -14.42 19.74 -23.18
C ARG A 285 -15.38 19.22 -22.11
N ARG A 286 -15.34 17.92 -21.80
CA ARG A 286 -16.20 17.29 -20.78
C ARG A 286 -15.91 17.79 -19.37
N LYS A 287 -14.64 18.10 -19.07
CA LYS A 287 -14.24 18.60 -17.75
C LYS A 287 -14.71 20.04 -17.47
N ASN A 288 -14.96 20.82 -18.51
CA ASN A 288 -15.40 22.23 -18.42
C ASN A 288 -16.90 22.43 -18.69
N GLN A 289 -17.68 21.35 -18.74
CA GLN A 289 -19.16 21.38 -18.70
C GLN A 289 -19.64 21.13 -17.28
#